data_AF-A0A9E5GIC3-F1
#
_entry.id   AF-A0A9E5GIC3-F1
#
_cell.length_a   1.000
_cell.length_b   1.000
_cell.length_c   1.000
_cell.angle_alpha   90.00
_cell.angle_beta   90.00
_cell.angle_gamma   90.00
#
_symmetry.space_group_name_H-M   'P 1'
#
loop_
_entity.id
_entity.type
_entity.pdbx_description
1 polymer ?
#
loop_
_entity_poly.entity_id
_entity_poly.type
_entity_poly.pdbx_seq_one_letter_code
_entity_poly.pdbx_strand_id
1 'polypeptide(L)'
;MEDTKHEGKTQQIISKPKVVLLSGFALTVLFLFAFGCYGCSYQPITLPDTEQAIDTMARLRNSSWILDETEGTATLEELYDLALLTISFSPQSQEQQGLSMELGFAHMPAMYGHLFYEEDEGFTFSLGQDVLPITVVYSLSRDGKSETLTLVGQESNKHCYYLKL
;
A
#
# COMPACT_ATOMS: atom_id res chain seq x y z
N MET A 1 1.54 -69.62 38.05
CA MET A 1 1.94 -69.16 36.71
C MET A 1 0.91 -68.14 36.31
N GLU A 2 1.30 -66.87 36.38
CA GLU A 2 0.49 -65.71 36.02
C GLU A 2 0.33 -65.68 34.50
N ASP A 3 -0.91 -65.70 34.01
CA ASP A 3 -1.20 -65.41 32.62
C ASP A 3 -1.66 -63.95 32.48
N THR A 4 -0.85 -63.24 31.72
CA THR A 4 -0.76 -61.79 31.57
C THR A 4 -1.98 -61.23 30.83
N LYS A 5 -2.65 -60.26 31.46
CA LYS A 5 -3.74 -59.46 30.88
C LYS A 5 -3.17 -58.53 29.80
N HIS A 6 -3.42 -58.83 28.53
CA HIS A 6 -3.17 -57.90 27.42
C HIS A 6 -4.28 -56.84 27.38
N GLU A 7 -3.98 -55.63 27.85
CA GLU A 7 -4.84 -54.45 27.63
C GLU A 7 -4.81 -54.06 26.14
N GLY A 8 -5.96 -54.23 25.49
CA GLY A 8 -6.15 -53.79 24.10
C GLY A 8 -6.02 -52.27 24.01
N LYS A 9 -5.06 -51.81 23.20
CA LYS A 9 -5.01 -50.42 22.73
C LYS A 9 -6.25 -50.16 21.89
N THR A 10 -7.23 -49.46 22.45
CA THR A 10 -8.38 -48.95 21.72
C THR A 10 -7.89 -47.90 20.71
N GLN A 11 -7.70 -48.31 19.45
CA GLN A 11 -7.51 -47.36 18.36
C GLN A 11 -8.81 -46.53 18.27
N GLN A 12 -8.73 -45.25 18.63
CA GLN A 12 -9.84 -44.32 18.42
C GLN A 12 -10.03 -44.15 16.91
N ILE A 13 -10.98 -44.91 16.35
CA ILE A 13 -11.40 -44.75 14.97
C ILE A 13 -12.15 -43.42 14.89
N ILE A 14 -11.52 -42.42 14.28
CA ILE A 14 -12.13 -41.11 14.04
C ILE A 14 -13.32 -41.34 13.11
N SER A 15 -14.52 -41.02 13.59
CA SER A 15 -15.75 -41.21 12.81
C SER A 15 -15.75 -40.28 11.58
N LYS A 16 -16.24 -40.78 10.44
CA LYS A 16 -16.34 -40.04 9.16
C LYS A 16 -16.80 -38.57 9.29
N PRO A 17 -17.82 -38.21 10.10
CA PRO A 17 -18.22 -36.80 10.25
C PRO A 17 -17.16 -35.93 10.93
N LYS A 18 -16.35 -36.47 11.84
CA LYS A 18 -15.23 -35.74 12.48
C LYS A 18 -14.10 -35.48 11.49
N VAL A 19 -13.86 -36.39 10.54
CA VAL A 19 -12.88 -36.19 9.46
C VAL A 19 -13.32 -35.05 8.53
N VAL A 20 -14.59 -35.01 8.16
CA VAL A 20 -15.15 -33.93 7.31
C VAL A 20 -15.08 -32.57 8.01
N LEU A 21 -15.36 -32.54 9.32
CA LEU A 21 -15.28 -31.31 10.10
C LEU A 21 -13.83 -30.83 10.27
N LEU A 22 -12.87 -31.75 10.49
CA LEU A 22 -11.45 -31.44 10.50
C LEU A 22 -10.95 -30.97 9.14
N SER A 23 -11.39 -31.59 8.04
CA SER A 23 -10.95 -31.18 6.71
C SER A 23 -11.50 -29.81 6.33
N GLY A 24 -12.75 -29.52 6.70
CA GLY A 24 -13.35 -28.19 6.52
C GLY A 24 -12.59 -27.12 7.31
N PHE A 25 -12.30 -27.38 8.58
CA PHE A 25 -11.52 -26.46 9.41
C PHE A 25 -10.11 -26.23 8.86
N ALA A 26 -9.42 -27.29 8.45
CA ALA A 26 -8.09 -27.20 7.86
C ALA A 26 -8.12 -26.39 6.55
N LEU A 27 -9.14 -26.59 5.69
CA LEU A 27 -9.30 -25.83 4.46
C LEU A 27 -9.49 -24.34 4.77
N THR A 28 -10.42 -24.00 5.67
CA THR A 28 -10.67 -22.60 6.06
C THR A 28 -9.42 -21.92 6.62
N VAL A 29 -8.67 -22.61 7.48
CA VAL A 29 -7.40 -22.08 8.00
C VAL A 29 -6.39 -21.88 6.86
N LEU A 30 -6.29 -22.81 5.92
CA LEU A 30 -5.39 -22.69 4.77
C LEU A 30 -5.75 -21.51 3.85
N PHE A 31 -7.04 -21.25 3.66
CA PHE A 31 -7.53 -20.04 3.00
C PHE A 31 -7.17 -18.78 3.81
N LEU A 32 -7.40 -18.75 5.12
CA LEU A 32 -7.01 -17.60 5.94
C LEU A 32 -5.49 -17.35 5.96
N PHE A 33 -4.66 -18.39 5.85
CA PHE A 33 -3.20 -18.23 5.72
C PHE A 33 -2.78 -17.78 4.32
N ALA A 34 -3.41 -18.28 3.26
CA ALA A 34 -3.11 -17.86 1.88
C ALA A 34 -3.57 -16.43 1.58
N PHE A 35 -4.73 -16.03 2.12
CA PHE A 35 -5.33 -14.70 1.95
C PHE A 35 -5.05 -13.76 3.14
N GLY A 36 -4.42 -14.23 4.21
CA GLY A 36 -4.01 -13.39 5.36
C GLY A 36 -2.78 -12.52 5.06
N CYS A 37 -2.04 -12.83 4.00
CA CYS A 37 -0.88 -12.04 3.57
C CYS A 37 -1.23 -10.68 2.96
N TYR A 38 -2.51 -10.41 2.66
CA TYR A 38 -2.95 -9.07 2.24
C TYR A 38 -2.91 -8.06 3.40
N GLY A 39 -2.82 -8.52 4.66
CA GLY A 39 -2.65 -7.66 5.83
C GLY A 39 -1.22 -7.19 6.10
N CYS A 40 -0.25 -7.53 5.25
CA CYS A 40 1.17 -7.23 5.48
C CYS A 40 1.66 -5.91 4.84
N SER A 41 0.77 -5.05 4.31
CA SER A 41 1.18 -3.72 3.81
C SER A 41 1.13 -2.61 4.87
N TYR A 42 0.69 -2.90 6.11
CA TYR A 42 0.83 -1.97 7.25
C TYR A 42 2.28 -1.95 7.75
N GLN A 43 3.23 -1.65 6.86
CA GLN A 43 4.51 -1.13 7.32
C GLN A 43 4.24 0.28 7.87
N PRO A 44 4.71 0.61 9.09
CA PRO A 44 4.67 1.98 9.55
C PRO A 44 5.36 2.85 8.51
N ILE A 45 4.71 3.93 8.11
CA ILE A 45 5.29 4.90 7.19
C ILE A 45 6.41 5.60 7.94
N THR A 46 7.64 5.10 7.79
CA THR A 46 8.82 5.74 8.32
C THR A 46 9.16 6.91 7.40
N LEU A 47 9.37 8.08 7.99
CA LEU A 47 9.87 9.25 7.26
C LEU A 47 11.17 8.87 6.53
N PRO A 48 11.28 9.16 5.22
CA PRO A 48 12.49 8.87 4.48
C PRO A 48 13.63 9.75 4.99
N ASP A 49 14.80 9.16 5.15
CA ASP A 49 16.02 9.93 5.36
C ASP A 49 16.40 10.73 4.11
N THR A 50 17.33 11.66 4.25
CA THR A 50 17.74 12.56 3.16
C THR A 50 18.25 11.82 1.92
N GLU A 51 18.95 10.69 2.10
CA GLU A 51 19.48 9.91 0.96
C GLU A 51 18.34 9.18 0.22
N GLN A 52 17.42 8.57 0.97
CA GLN A 52 16.21 7.94 0.43
C GLN A 52 15.31 8.95 -0.27
N ALA A 53 15.20 10.16 0.27
CA ALA A 53 14.43 11.23 -0.33
C ALA A 53 15.02 11.69 -1.65
N ILE A 54 16.36 11.82 -1.73
CA ILE A 54 17.07 12.15 -2.97
C ILE A 54 16.86 11.06 -4.04
N ASP A 55 16.99 9.78 -3.68
CA ASP A 55 16.75 8.66 -4.62
C ASP A 55 15.28 8.64 -5.08
N THR A 56 14.35 8.81 -4.16
CA THR A 56 12.91 8.86 -4.47
C THR A 56 12.59 10.02 -5.42
N MET A 57 13.08 11.23 -5.14
CA MET A 57 12.91 12.39 -6.02
C MET A 57 13.52 12.15 -7.40
N ALA A 58 14.67 11.48 -7.48
CA ALA A 58 15.29 11.13 -8.76
C ALA A 58 14.44 10.13 -9.57
N ARG A 59 13.78 9.18 -8.91
CA ARG A 59 12.89 8.19 -9.55
C ARG A 59 11.55 8.78 -9.97
N LEU A 60 11.00 9.68 -9.15
CA LEU A 60 9.76 10.37 -9.45
C LEU A 60 9.94 11.38 -10.59
N ARG A 61 11.11 11.99 -10.74
CA ARG A 61 11.36 12.94 -11.82
C ARG A 61 11.06 12.36 -13.19
N ASN A 62 10.33 13.11 -14.01
CA ASN A 62 9.95 12.71 -15.37
C ASN A 62 9.21 11.34 -15.41
N SER A 63 8.35 11.08 -14.44
CA SER A 63 7.53 9.87 -14.37
C SER A 63 6.05 10.21 -14.31
N SER A 64 5.21 9.25 -14.67
CA SER A 64 3.76 9.37 -14.58
C SER A 64 3.18 8.14 -13.92
N TRP A 65 2.11 8.35 -13.17
CA TRP A 65 1.50 7.37 -12.29
C TRP A 65 -0.02 7.41 -12.47
N ILE A 66 -0.65 6.24 -12.36
CA ILE A 66 -2.09 6.07 -12.50
C ILE A 66 -2.65 5.37 -11.25
N LEU A 67 -3.84 5.80 -10.82
CA LEU A 67 -4.55 5.20 -9.70
C LEU A 67 -4.80 3.71 -9.94
N ASP A 68 -4.52 2.89 -8.95
CA ASP A 68 -4.94 1.49 -8.92
C ASP A 68 -6.43 1.41 -8.58
N GLU A 69 -7.26 1.16 -9.59
CA GLU A 69 -8.72 1.10 -9.47
C GLU A 69 -9.24 -0.31 -9.13
N THR A 70 -8.36 -1.26 -8.77
CA THR A 70 -8.78 -2.64 -8.48
C THR A 70 -9.80 -2.75 -7.33
N GLU A 71 -9.72 -1.85 -6.34
CA GLU A 71 -10.68 -1.75 -5.23
C GLU A 71 -11.74 -0.65 -5.45
N GLY A 72 -11.79 -0.07 -6.66
CA GLY A 72 -12.63 1.07 -7.01
C GLY A 72 -11.86 2.40 -7.02
N THR A 73 -12.52 3.47 -7.46
CA THR A 73 -11.91 4.80 -7.53
C THR A 73 -11.90 5.44 -6.14
N ALA A 74 -10.77 5.36 -5.45
CA ALA A 74 -10.58 5.95 -4.13
C ALA A 74 -10.53 7.49 -4.18
N THR A 75 -11.01 8.13 -3.11
CA THR A 75 -10.93 9.58 -2.88
C THR A 75 -10.28 9.86 -1.52
N LEU A 76 -9.66 11.03 -1.40
CA LEU A 76 -9.15 11.57 -0.12
C LEU A 76 -9.95 12.80 0.26
N GLU A 77 -10.34 12.90 1.54
CA GLU A 77 -11.03 14.09 2.08
C GLU A 77 -10.11 15.31 2.00
N GLU A 78 -8.82 15.08 2.18
CA GLU A 78 -7.72 16.04 2.04
C GLU A 78 -7.55 16.56 0.60
N LEU A 79 -8.12 15.86 -0.39
CA LEU A 79 -8.22 16.29 -1.79
C LEU A 79 -9.64 16.76 -2.13
N TYR A 80 -10.39 17.27 -1.15
CA TYR A 80 -11.78 17.73 -1.32
C TYR A 80 -12.73 16.65 -1.85
N ASP A 81 -12.49 15.40 -1.44
CA ASP A 81 -13.21 14.21 -1.92
C ASP A 81 -13.15 14.01 -3.45
N LEU A 82 -12.14 14.59 -4.11
CA LEU A 82 -11.91 14.43 -5.54
C LEU A 82 -11.10 13.17 -5.82
N ALA A 83 -11.51 12.43 -6.84
CA ALA A 83 -10.76 11.28 -7.35
C ALA A 83 -9.56 11.76 -8.17
N LEU A 84 -8.37 11.63 -7.60
CA LEU A 84 -7.10 11.86 -8.29
C LEU A 84 -6.74 10.60 -9.08
N LEU A 85 -6.81 10.68 -10.40
CA LEU A 85 -6.61 9.54 -11.30
C LEU A 85 -5.16 9.40 -11.75
N THR A 86 -4.47 10.52 -11.98
CA THR A 86 -3.10 10.52 -12.49
C THR A 86 -2.21 11.55 -11.82
N ILE A 87 -0.94 11.20 -11.64
CA ILE A 87 0.11 12.09 -11.12
C ILE A 87 1.29 12.05 -12.09
N SER A 88 1.64 13.20 -12.65
CA SER A 88 2.79 13.33 -13.56
C SER A 88 3.80 14.31 -12.99
N PHE A 89 5.04 13.89 -12.87
CA PHE A 89 6.13 14.70 -12.33
C PHE A 89 6.95 15.31 -13.46
N SER A 90 7.18 16.62 -13.39
CA SER A 90 7.94 17.36 -14.40
C SER A 90 9.40 16.88 -14.48
N PRO A 91 10.02 16.91 -15.68
CA PRO A 91 11.46 16.70 -15.82
C PRO A 91 12.30 17.84 -15.22
N GLN A 92 11.73 19.05 -15.09
CA GLN A 92 12.40 20.22 -14.52
C GLN A 92 12.08 20.31 -13.03
N SER A 93 13.11 20.30 -12.18
CA SER A 93 12.97 20.66 -10.77
C SER A 93 13.10 22.18 -10.64
N GLN A 94 12.16 22.83 -9.95
CA GLN A 94 12.23 24.28 -9.73
C GLN A 94 13.28 24.63 -8.65
N GLU A 95 13.55 23.71 -7.73
CA GLU A 95 14.56 23.81 -6.68
C GLU A 95 15.27 22.45 -6.47
N GLN A 96 16.39 22.42 -5.74
CA GLN A 96 17.18 21.19 -5.54
C GLN A 96 16.40 20.04 -4.87
N GLN A 97 15.28 20.34 -4.19
CA GLN A 97 14.51 19.39 -3.40
C GLN A 97 13.00 19.39 -3.70
N GLY A 98 12.58 19.99 -4.82
CA GLY A 98 11.16 20.10 -5.19
C GLY A 98 10.86 19.59 -6.60
N LEU A 99 9.74 18.87 -6.77
CA LEU A 99 9.19 18.47 -8.06
C LEU A 99 7.84 19.15 -8.32
N SER A 100 7.67 19.69 -9.52
CA SER A 100 6.35 20.12 -9.97
C SER A 100 5.53 18.90 -10.43
N MET A 101 4.26 18.88 -10.05
CA MET A 101 3.30 17.84 -10.39
C MET A 101 2.17 18.39 -11.23
N GLU A 102 1.74 17.61 -12.22
CA GLU A 102 0.46 17.75 -12.88
C GLU A 102 -0.47 16.64 -12.36
N LEU A 103 -1.65 17.02 -11.89
CA LEU A 103 -2.59 16.18 -11.17
C LEU A 103 -3.89 16.10 -11.97
N GLY A 104 -4.21 14.90 -12.45
CA GLY A 104 -5.41 14.64 -13.24
C GLY A 104 -6.55 14.13 -12.36
N PHE A 105 -7.58 14.94 -12.19
CA PHE A 105 -8.77 14.57 -11.41
C PHE A 105 -9.93 14.14 -12.31
N ALA A 106 -10.82 13.31 -11.78
CA ALA A 106 -12.03 12.91 -12.49
C ALA A 106 -12.91 14.15 -12.79
N HIS A 107 -13.33 14.29 -14.04
CA HIS A 107 -14.27 15.33 -14.51
C HIS A 107 -13.82 16.79 -14.29
N MET A 108 -12.53 17.04 -14.13
CA MET A 108 -11.98 18.39 -13.98
C MET A 108 -10.73 18.59 -14.84
N PRO A 109 -10.38 19.84 -15.18
CA PRO A 109 -9.08 20.15 -15.73
C PRO A 109 -7.94 19.68 -14.82
N ALA A 110 -6.77 19.41 -15.41
CA ALA A 110 -5.58 19.11 -14.62
C ALA A 110 -5.24 20.29 -13.71
N MET A 111 -4.84 19.97 -12.48
CA MET A 111 -4.35 20.94 -11.51
C MET A 111 -2.85 20.76 -11.31
N TYR A 112 -2.17 21.80 -10.84
CA TYR A 112 -0.72 21.79 -10.65
C TYR A 112 -0.38 21.90 -9.17
N GLY A 113 0.60 21.10 -8.76
CA GLY A 113 1.06 21.01 -7.38
C GLY A 113 2.56 20.89 -7.28
N HIS A 114 3.06 20.83 -6.05
CA HIS A 114 4.47 20.62 -5.77
C HIS A 114 4.65 19.53 -4.72
N LEU A 115 5.69 18.72 -4.93
CA LEU A 115 6.19 17.79 -3.93
C LEU A 115 7.55 18.31 -3.47
N PHE A 116 7.71 18.53 -2.17
CA PHE A 116 8.98 18.96 -1.58
C PHE A 116 9.36 18.05 -0.43
N TYR A 117 10.66 17.94 -0.16
CA TYR A 117 11.18 17.17 0.96
C TYR A 117 11.74 18.10 2.03
N GLU A 118 11.35 17.86 3.28
CA GLU A 118 11.93 18.47 4.47
C GLU A 118 12.40 17.38 5.43
N GLU A 119 13.59 17.54 6.02
CA GLU A 119 14.24 16.48 6.81
C GLU A 119 13.42 16.04 8.03
N ASP A 120 12.71 16.97 8.66
CA ASP A 120 11.90 16.71 9.87
C ASP A 120 10.46 16.29 9.56
N GLU A 121 9.93 16.64 8.38
CA GLU A 121 8.51 16.45 8.01
C GLU A 121 8.29 15.44 6.88
N GLY A 122 9.35 15.06 6.16
CA GLY A 122 9.30 14.13 5.04
C GLY A 122 8.84 14.79 3.75
N PHE A 123 8.04 14.07 2.97
CA PHE A 123 7.48 14.59 1.72
C PHE A 123 6.20 15.37 1.97
N THR A 124 6.22 16.64 1.60
CA THR A 124 5.07 17.53 1.69
C THR A 124 4.44 17.69 0.32
N PHE A 125 3.12 17.46 0.26
CA PHE A 125 2.31 17.53 -0.95
C PHE A 125 1.50 18.83 -0.95
N SER A 126 1.69 19.68 -1.95
CA SER A 126 0.89 20.89 -2.12
C SER A 126 0.14 20.95 -3.43
N LEU A 127 -1.01 21.60 -3.40
CA LEU A 127 -1.86 21.90 -4.54
C LEU A 127 -2.01 23.42 -4.64
N GLY A 128 -1.45 24.04 -5.67
CA GLY A 128 -1.37 25.50 -5.72
C GLY A 128 -0.55 26.07 -4.55
N GLN A 129 -1.22 26.81 -3.65
CA GLN A 129 -0.60 27.37 -2.43
C GLN A 129 -0.95 26.59 -1.16
N ASP A 130 -1.84 25.60 -1.25
CA ASP A 130 -2.32 24.86 -0.10
C ASP A 130 -1.43 23.62 0.13
N VAL A 131 -0.84 23.56 1.32
CA VAL A 131 -0.15 22.35 1.80
C VAL A 131 -1.23 21.39 2.31
N LEU A 132 -1.28 20.21 1.71
CA LEU A 132 -2.29 19.21 2.04
C LEU A 132 -1.74 18.24 3.10
N PRO A 133 -2.55 17.84 4.09
CA PRO A 133 -2.16 16.87 5.12
C PRO A 133 -2.15 15.44 4.54
N ILE A 134 -1.29 15.21 3.54
CA ILE A 134 -1.15 13.96 2.80
C ILE A 134 0.31 13.51 2.91
N THR A 135 0.49 12.30 3.41
CA THR A 135 1.80 11.66 3.45
C THR A 135 2.05 10.91 2.14
N VAL A 136 3.19 11.16 1.52
CA VAL A 136 3.59 10.52 0.26
C VAL A 136 4.62 9.42 0.54
N VAL A 137 4.32 8.21 0.08
CA VAL A 137 5.19 7.03 0.28
C VAL A 137 5.53 6.42 -1.05
N TYR A 138 6.82 6.38 -1.37
CA TYR A 138 7.35 5.62 -2.50
C TYR A 138 7.82 4.25 -2.01
N SER A 139 7.48 3.19 -2.75
CA SER A 139 7.93 1.83 -2.48
C SER A 139 8.32 1.10 -3.76
N LEU A 140 9.31 0.23 -3.62
CA LEU A 140 9.76 -0.68 -4.67
C LEU A 140 9.50 -2.12 -4.20
N SER A 141 8.91 -2.94 -5.06
CA SER A 141 8.68 -4.34 -4.79
C SER A 141 10.01 -5.08 -4.54
N ARG A 142 9.96 -6.18 -3.77
CA ARG A 142 11.17 -6.97 -3.45
C ARG A 142 11.90 -7.51 -4.68
N ASP A 143 11.19 -7.74 -5.78
CA ASP A 143 11.76 -8.19 -7.04
C ASP A 143 12.28 -7.03 -7.92
N GLY A 144 12.11 -5.78 -7.47
CA GLY A 144 12.58 -4.57 -8.14
C GLY A 144 11.82 -4.21 -9.42
N LYS A 145 10.68 -4.86 -9.69
CA LYS A 145 9.95 -4.73 -10.95
C LYS A 145 8.77 -3.78 -10.89
N SER A 146 8.19 -3.62 -9.70
CA SER A 146 7.00 -2.80 -9.50
C SER A 146 7.32 -1.67 -8.55
N GLU A 147 7.04 -0.46 -9.01
CA GLU A 147 7.10 0.73 -8.17
C GLU A 147 5.67 1.13 -7.81
N THR A 148 5.47 1.61 -6.58
CA THR A 148 4.18 2.07 -6.11
C THR A 148 4.35 3.38 -5.35
N LEU A 149 3.59 4.38 -5.78
CA LEU A 149 3.44 5.64 -5.08
C LEU A 149 2.13 5.58 -4.28
N THR A 150 2.18 5.82 -2.99
CA THR A 150 1.00 5.79 -2.11
C THR A 150 0.78 7.18 -1.54
N LEU A 151 -0.44 7.69 -1.68
CA LEU A 151 -0.90 8.88 -0.95
C LEU A 151 -1.73 8.42 0.25
N VAL A 152 -1.37 8.90 1.43
CA VAL A 152 -2.06 8.56 2.68
C VAL A 152 -2.60 9.83 3.30
N GLY A 153 -3.93 9.94 3.38
CA GLY A 153 -4.58 11.05 4.07
C GLY A 153 -4.31 10.98 5.57
N GLN A 154 -3.77 12.05 6.16
CA GLN A 154 -3.45 12.06 7.59
C GLN A 154 -4.71 12.12 8.48
N GLU A 155 -5.80 12.69 7.97
CA GLU A 155 -7.07 12.83 8.71
C GLU A 155 -7.98 11.63 8.44
N SER A 156 -8.14 11.27 7.17
CA SER A 156 -9.03 10.19 6.73
C SER A 156 -8.42 8.80 6.94
N ASN A 157 -7.09 8.72 7.05
CA ASN A 157 -6.32 7.47 7.08
C ASN A 157 -6.63 6.55 5.87
N LYS A 158 -7.05 7.14 4.76
CA LYS A 158 -7.30 6.44 3.49
C LYS A 158 -6.00 6.38 2.70
N HIS A 159 -5.82 5.26 2.00
CA HIS A 159 -4.64 4.99 1.18
C HIS A 159 -5.07 4.94 -0.28
N CYS A 160 -4.44 5.75 -1.13
CA CYS A 160 -4.59 5.70 -2.57
C CYS A 160 -3.28 5.20 -3.18
N TYR A 161 -3.34 4.10 -3.91
CA TYR A 161 -2.18 3.47 -4.52
C TYR A 161 -2.09 3.87 -6.00
N TYR A 162 -0.90 4.22 -6.45
CA TYR A 162 -0.62 4.61 -7.81
C TYR A 162 0.49 3.74 -8.39
N LEU A 163 0.25 3.25 -9.60
CA LEU A 163 1.15 2.41 -10.37
C LEU A 163 1.84 3.25 -11.44
N LYS A 164 3.12 2.96 -11.68
CA LYS A 164 3.91 3.65 -12.71
C LYS A 164 3.42 3.28 -14.11
N LEU A 165 3.26 4.29 -14.97
CA LEU A 165 2.93 4.14 -16.40
C LEU A 165 4.15 3.76 -17.26
#